data_AF-A0A6B3GH55-F1
#
_entry.id   AF-A0A6B3GH55-F1
#
_cell.length_a   1.000
_cell.length_b   1.000
_cell.length_c   1.000
_cell.angle_alpha   90.00
_cell.angle_beta   90.00
_cell.angle_gamma   90.00
#
_symmetry.space_group_name_H-M   'P 1'
#
loop_
_entity.id
_entity.type
_entity.pdbx_description
1 polymer ?
#
loop_
_entity_poly.entity_id
_entity_poly.type
_entity_poly.pdbx_seq_one_letter_code
_entity_poly.pdbx_strand_id
1 'polypeptide(L)'
;MGMVLADPVMLEKLAASMDRTAKEIPALRRKASELDVLSEVGHLSPLLSYLNETARELRKKAGILRTPSESPFGALAQYGLPAGLARKPGAGKEFEAGLKKVLAKYETAVPEARARAVKDYVEGLTPEQQAALVVADPATVGNLDGVPPPLRFAANRISIQRQYEKEKRHLEGLAADGPASHRSLVRLKALAQFLAPRTQKTRNPKDGSPVYSDVPRQFLVFQPDAGSVADPEQSPFADGKIAEVVGNLETAKDVAFRIPGITNRLDNFQGFTQGAFDLMADPKGFERTDGAVVSWLGYDTPELGDSIDPAKAEAGGRDLGVFRRGIDVNLRPDVTTGIFAHSYGTLVTSKALQYGMDDVNKVVFMGSPGLGPNIRSMADFDMPNTQFFAMRAPEDVVSYTQGHGGDPADFPDAIRLGTKGAVGHSEYYKLGNGGLGNLRRVFAGENDQLETTDTTLDEEMIGATEVRSLVGFLQERLTPDEVARLGGDIDPIAQGIVSGRMGFTDAAGPLYVSLKDHDLLDKVPPSELFSEVTSLASDVAAKETNKRMLAGGSSEEKAILYAGAAKAASWGLAEVVTQPLEVAAKGTRAVNNWTQFAEVLAEGDLNTETWKKSLDKGSDAVTATIDLLNPF
;
A
#
# COMPACT_ATOMS: atom_id res chain seq x y z
N MET A 1 -2.91 -3.76 -45.35
CA MET A 1 -4.34 -4.08 -45.16
C MET A 1 -4.42 -4.94 -43.92
N GLY A 2 -5.08 -4.44 -42.87
CA GLY A 2 -4.86 -4.84 -41.48
C GLY A 2 -5.22 -6.30 -41.17
N MET A 3 -4.36 -6.93 -40.37
CA MET A 3 -4.64 -8.22 -39.74
C MET A 3 -5.67 -7.94 -38.63
N VAL A 4 -6.94 -8.22 -38.89
CA VAL A 4 -7.97 -8.19 -37.84
C VAL A 4 -7.63 -9.29 -36.84
N LEU A 5 -7.14 -8.89 -35.67
CA LEU A 5 -6.93 -9.81 -34.55
C LEU A 5 -8.29 -10.43 -34.19
N ALA A 6 -8.42 -11.74 -34.37
CA ALA A 6 -9.65 -12.46 -34.05
C ALA A 6 -9.80 -12.55 -32.52
N ASP A 7 -10.82 -11.90 -31.97
CA ASP A 7 -11.17 -11.96 -30.54
C ASP A 7 -11.67 -13.38 -30.17
N PRO A 8 -11.04 -14.08 -29.20
CA PRO A 8 -11.46 -15.42 -28.79
C PRO A 8 -12.89 -15.48 -28.23
N VAL A 9 -13.42 -14.39 -27.66
CA VAL A 9 -14.82 -14.31 -27.21
C VAL A 9 -15.77 -14.29 -28.41
N MET A 10 -15.40 -13.57 -29.47
CA MET A 10 -16.18 -13.52 -30.72
C MET A 10 -16.21 -14.88 -31.43
N LEU A 11 -15.07 -15.59 -31.49
CA LEU A 11 -14.99 -16.94 -32.08
C LEU A 11 -15.85 -17.98 -31.33
N GLU A 12 -15.93 -17.89 -30.01
CA GLU A 12 -16.79 -18.74 -29.17
C GLU A 12 -18.27 -18.42 -29.33
N LYS A 13 -18.63 -17.14 -29.41
CA LYS A 13 -20.01 -16.73 -29.73
C LYS A 13 -20.44 -17.26 -31.11
N LEU A 14 -19.53 -17.24 -32.09
CA LEU A 14 -19.79 -17.79 -33.42
C LEU A 14 -19.97 -19.31 -33.38
N ALA A 15 -19.10 -20.03 -32.67
CA ALA A 15 -19.21 -21.48 -32.48
C ALA A 15 -20.50 -21.90 -31.75
N ALA A 16 -20.92 -21.13 -30.74
CA ALA A 16 -22.19 -21.35 -30.04
C ALA A 16 -23.40 -21.10 -30.95
N SER A 17 -23.31 -20.12 -31.86
CA SER A 17 -24.36 -19.89 -32.85
C SER A 17 -24.48 -21.05 -33.83
N MET A 18 -23.36 -21.61 -34.29
CA MET A 18 -23.35 -22.77 -35.18
C MET A 18 -23.92 -24.03 -34.52
N ASP A 19 -23.61 -24.27 -33.25
CA ASP A 19 -24.19 -25.38 -32.47
C ASP A 19 -25.72 -25.26 -32.34
N ARG A 20 -26.24 -24.04 -32.14
CA ARG A 20 -27.70 -23.82 -32.06
C ARG A 20 -28.38 -24.20 -33.37
N THR A 21 -27.85 -23.73 -34.50
CA THR A 21 -28.37 -24.07 -35.83
C THR A 21 -28.24 -25.58 -36.12
N ALA A 22 -27.13 -26.21 -35.71
CA ALA A 22 -26.94 -27.65 -35.86
C ALA A 22 -27.98 -28.49 -35.10
N LYS A 23 -28.45 -28.02 -33.93
CA LYS A 23 -29.46 -28.73 -33.12
C LYS A 23 -30.86 -28.75 -33.74
N GLU A 24 -31.17 -27.81 -34.64
CA GLU A 24 -32.48 -27.73 -35.30
C GLU A 24 -32.62 -28.72 -36.47
N ILE A 25 -31.50 -29.07 -37.12
CA ILE A 25 -31.48 -29.92 -38.31
C ILE A 25 -32.08 -31.32 -38.08
N PRO A 26 -31.78 -32.05 -36.98
CA PRO A 26 -32.41 -33.35 -36.73
C PRO A 26 -33.94 -33.29 -36.61
N ALA A 27 -34.48 -32.21 -36.03
CA ALA A 27 -35.92 -32.03 -35.90
C ALA A 27 -36.59 -31.75 -37.26
N LEU A 28 -35.96 -30.93 -38.10
CA LEU A 28 -36.42 -30.67 -39.47
C LEU A 28 -36.40 -31.95 -40.33
N ARG A 29 -35.36 -32.77 -40.21
CA ARG A 29 -35.29 -34.06 -40.92
C ARG A 29 -36.35 -35.05 -40.43
N ARG A 30 -36.63 -35.08 -39.12
CA ARG A 30 -37.72 -35.91 -38.58
C ARG A 30 -39.08 -35.50 -39.16
N LYS A 31 -39.36 -34.19 -39.17
CA LYS A 31 -40.59 -33.65 -39.75
C LYS A 31 -40.71 -33.92 -41.26
N ALA A 32 -39.60 -33.79 -42.01
CA ALA A 32 -39.57 -34.14 -43.43
C ALA A 32 -39.78 -35.65 -43.68
N SER A 33 -39.32 -36.50 -42.77
CA SER A 33 -39.60 -37.94 -42.80
C SER A 33 -41.07 -38.25 -42.54
N GLU A 34 -41.71 -37.54 -41.60
CA GLU A 34 -43.15 -37.69 -41.30
C GLU A 34 -44.04 -37.23 -42.46
N LEU A 35 -43.54 -36.30 -43.28
CA LEU A 35 -44.22 -35.74 -44.45
C LEU A 35 -43.84 -36.42 -45.78
N ASP A 36 -43.02 -37.49 -45.74
CA ASP A 36 -42.53 -38.23 -46.91
C ASP A 36 -41.79 -37.39 -47.96
N VAL A 37 -41.13 -36.31 -47.52
CA VAL A 37 -40.35 -35.38 -48.37
C VAL A 37 -38.88 -35.33 -47.96
N LEU A 38 -38.35 -36.44 -47.42
CA LEU A 38 -36.98 -36.50 -46.92
C LEU A 38 -35.92 -36.20 -48.00
N SER A 39 -36.23 -36.51 -49.27
CA SER A 39 -35.37 -36.21 -50.43
C SER A 39 -35.12 -34.70 -50.61
N GLU A 40 -36.08 -33.86 -50.26
CA GLU A 40 -35.98 -32.40 -50.40
C GLU A 40 -35.00 -31.77 -49.39
N VAL A 41 -34.77 -32.44 -48.26
CA VAL A 41 -33.88 -31.97 -47.17
C VAL A 41 -32.55 -32.73 -47.10
N GLY A 42 -32.20 -33.49 -48.14
CA GLY A 42 -30.96 -34.28 -48.19
C GLY A 42 -29.69 -33.44 -47.95
N HIS A 43 -29.69 -32.18 -48.40
CA HIS A 43 -28.62 -31.20 -48.24
C HIS A 43 -28.36 -30.78 -46.78
N LEU A 44 -29.29 -31.04 -45.86
CA LEU A 44 -29.11 -30.71 -44.44
C LEU A 44 -28.09 -31.63 -43.75
N SER A 45 -27.85 -32.84 -44.25
CA SER A 45 -26.89 -33.76 -43.61
C SER A 45 -25.43 -33.31 -43.79
N PRO A 46 -24.97 -32.95 -45.00
CA PRO A 46 -23.66 -32.31 -45.17
C PRO A 46 -23.53 -31.00 -44.40
N LEU A 47 -24.60 -30.18 -44.37
CA LEU A 47 -24.61 -28.92 -43.61
C LEU A 47 -24.42 -29.16 -42.11
N LEU A 48 -25.07 -30.19 -41.53
CA LEU A 48 -24.90 -30.56 -40.14
C LEU A 48 -23.45 -30.96 -39.83
N SER A 49 -22.79 -31.73 -40.71
CA SER A 49 -21.37 -32.07 -40.55
C SER A 49 -20.50 -30.81 -40.58
N TYR A 50 -20.72 -29.94 -41.57
CA TYR A 50 -19.99 -28.69 -41.72
C TYR A 50 -20.14 -27.78 -40.50
N LEU A 51 -21.36 -27.59 -39.99
CA LEU A 51 -21.61 -26.75 -38.81
C LEU A 51 -20.89 -27.30 -37.57
N ASN A 52 -20.97 -28.62 -37.34
CA ASN A 52 -20.31 -29.26 -36.20
C ASN A 52 -18.79 -29.22 -36.29
N GLU A 53 -18.22 -29.47 -37.47
CA GLU A 53 -16.77 -29.40 -37.71
C GLU A 53 -16.25 -27.97 -37.58
N THR A 54 -16.95 -27.00 -38.18
CA THR A 54 -16.55 -25.59 -38.12
C THR A 54 -16.67 -25.04 -36.70
N ALA A 55 -17.73 -25.37 -35.96
CA ALA A 55 -17.85 -24.97 -34.56
C ALA A 55 -16.72 -25.57 -33.70
N ARG A 56 -16.31 -26.81 -33.97
CA ARG A 56 -15.18 -27.46 -33.29
C ARG A 56 -13.84 -26.78 -33.61
N GLU A 57 -13.58 -26.46 -34.87
CA GLU A 57 -12.37 -25.74 -35.29
C GLU A 57 -12.34 -24.30 -34.78
N LEU A 58 -13.48 -23.60 -34.71
CA LEU A 58 -13.58 -22.27 -34.11
C LEU A 58 -13.26 -22.30 -32.62
N ARG A 59 -13.76 -23.27 -31.85
CA ARG A 59 -13.41 -23.46 -30.44
C ARG A 59 -11.93 -23.80 -30.27
N LYS A 60 -11.36 -24.64 -31.15
CA LYS A 60 -9.92 -24.95 -31.16
C LYS A 60 -9.09 -23.70 -31.41
N LYS A 61 -9.44 -22.86 -32.39
CA LYS A 61 -8.77 -21.58 -32.68
C LYS A 61 -8.95 -20.57 -31.55
N ALA A 62 -10.14 -20.47 -30.96
CA ALA A 62 -10.38 -19.66 -29.77
C ALA A 62 -9.53 -20.15 -28.59
N GLY A 63 -9.36 -21.47 -28.44
CA GLY A 63 -8.48 -22.09 -27.45
C GLY A 63 -7.01 -21.71 -27.65
N ILE A 64 -6.50 -21.82 -28.90
CA ILE A 64 -5.14 -21.42 -29.27
C ILE A 64 -4.90 -19.92 -29.05
N LEU A 65 -5.88 -19.07 -29.38
CA LEU A 65 -5.80 -17.63 -29.18
C LEU A 65 -5.96 -17.22 -27.71
N ARG A 66 -6.49 -18.10 -26.86
CA ARG A 66 -6.62 -17.91 -25.41
C ARG A 66 -5.39 -18.32 -24.63
N THR A 67 -4.48 -19.12 -25.18
CA THR A 67 -3.38 -19.70 -24.40
C THR A 67 -2.11 -18.86 -24.52
N PRO A 68 -1.67 -18.18 -23.44
CA PRO A 68 -0.28 -17.80 -23.29
C PRO A 68 0.53 -19.10 -23.42
N SER A 69 1.53 -19.13 -24.29
CA SER A 69 2.40 -20.28 -24.60
C SER A 69 2.31 -21.43 -23.56
N GLU A 70 1.50 -22.46 -23.85
CA GLU A 70 1.30 -23.63 -22.97
C GLU A 70 2.61 -24.38 -22.67
N SER A 71 3.62 -24.15 -23.51
CA SER A 71 4.91 -24.81 -23.45
C SER A 71 5.86 -24.09 -22.49
N PRO A 72 6.45 -24.79 -21.49
CA PRO A 72 7.52 -24.21 -20.67
C PRO A 72 8.71 -23.74 -21.51
N PHE A 73 8.87 -24.27 -22.73
CA PHE A 73 9.93 -23.85 -23.65
C PHE A 73 9.71 -22.44 -24.25
N GLY A 74 8.48 -21.94 -24.30
CA GLY A 74 8.23 -20.55 -24.68
C GLY A 74 8.69 -19.57 -23.61
N ALA A 75 8.56 -19.93 -22.33
CA ALA A 75 9.10 -19.14 -21.23
C ALA A 75 10.64 -19.07 -21.29
N LEU A 76 11.31 -20.19 -21.60
CA LEU A 76 12.77 -20.20 -21.79
C LEU A 76 13.21 -19.25 -22.91
N ALA A 77 12.59 -19.36 -24.09
CA ALA A 77 12.94 -18.52 -25.24
C ALA A 77 12.73 -17.02 -24.98
N GLN A 78 11.68 -16.67 -24.23
CA GLN A 78 11.37 -15.29 -23.85
C GLN A 78 12.46 -14.64 -22.97
N TYR A 79 13.28 -15.44 -22.29
CA TYR A 79 14.42 -15.00 -21.49
C TYR A 79 15.77 -15.45 -22.07
N GLY A 80 15.80 -15.81 -23.37
CA GLY A 80 17.05 -16.14 -24.08
C GLY A 80 17.66 -17.50 -23.73
N LEU A 81 16.92 -18.40 -23.09
CA LEU A 81 17.44 -19.70 -22.65
C LEU A 81 17.23 -20.81 -23.71
N PRO A 82 18.24 -21.66 -23.97
CA PRO A 82 18.12 -22.71 -24.97
C PRO A 82 17.26 -23.89 -24.47
N ALA A 83 16.31 -24.34 -25.31
CA ALA A 83 15.38 -25.40 -24.93
C ALA A 83 15.84 -26.83 -25.29
N GLY A 84 17.00 -26.99 -25.93
CA GLY A 84 17.43 -28.28 -26.51
C GLY A 84 17.48 -29.43 -25.52
N LEU A 85 18.26 -29.29 -24.44
CA LEU A 85 18.36 -30.30 -23.39
C LEU A 85 17.08 -30.39 -22.56
N ALA A 86 16.48 -29.24 -22.23
CA ALA A 86 15.26 -29.17 -21.39
C ALA A 86 14.05 -29.91 -21.97
N ARG A 87 14.02 -30.15 -23.30
CA ARG A 87 12.97 -30.94 -23.96
C ARG A 87 13.05 -32.44 -23.68
N LYS A 88 14.21 -32.95 -23.24
CA LYS A 88 14.37 -34.39 -22.98
C LYS A 88 13.70 -34.75 -21.65
N PRO A 89 12.87 -35.81 -21.60
CA PRO A 89 12.26 -36.26 -20.35
C PRO A 89 13.33 -36.54 -19.28
N GLY A 90 13.14 -35.96 -18.09
CA GLY A 90 14.07 -36.12 -16.96
C GLY A 90 15.37 -35.31 -17.06
N ALA A 91 15.59 -34.54 -18.14
CA ALA A 91 16.68 -33.58 -18.17
C ALA A 91 16.48 -32.54 -17.06
N GLY A 92 17.50 -32.39 -16.21
CA GLY A 92 17.45 -31.50 -15.05
C GLY A 92 17.49 -32.22 -13.70
N LYS A 93 17.10 -33.50 -13.61
CA LYS A 93 17.11 -34.24 -12.33
C LYS A 93 18.48 -34.29 -11.65
N GLU A 94 19.54 -34.47 -12.44
CA GLU A 94 20.91 -34.45 -11.93
C GLU A 94 21.29 -33.07 -11.38
N PHE A 95 20.92 -31.99 -12.09
CA PHE A 95 21.22 -30.63 -11.68
C PHE A 95 20.39 -30.19 -10.47
N GLU A 96 19.15 -30.67 -10.36
CA GLU A 96 18.30 -30.49 -9.18
C GLU A 96 18.93 -31.18 -7.97
N ALA A 97 19.41 -32.42 -8.14
CA ALA A 97 20.08 -33.16 -7.07
C ALA A 97 21.38 -32.47 -6.64
N GLY A 98 22.16 -31.92 -7.57
CA GLY A 98 23.34 -31.12 -7.25
C GLY A 98 22.99 -29.84 -6.48
N LEU A 99 21.95 -29.12 -6.89
CA LEU A 99 21.48 -27.92 -6.19
C LEU A 99 21.04 -28.25 -4.76
N LYS A 100 20.30 -29.36 -4.56
CA LYS A 100 19.90 -29.82 -3.21
C LYS A 100 21.10 -30.11 -2.31
N LYS A 101 22.18 -30.69 -2.85
CA LYS A 101 23.43 -30.89 -2.09
C LYS A 101 24.07 -29.58 -1.67
N VAL A 102 24.06 -28.57 -2.55
CA VAL A 102 24.54 -27.22 -2.20
C VAL A 102 23.69 -26.63 -1.07
N LEU A 103 22.36 -26.68 -1.19
CA LEU A 103 21.47 -26.17 -0.16
C LEU A 103 21.65 -26.84 1.20
N ALA A 104 21.81 -28.17 1.22
CA ALA A 104 22.07 -28.91 2.46
C ALA A 104 23.43 -28.54 3.09
N LYS A 105 24.46 -28.30 2.26
CA LYS A 105 25.79 -27.89 2.75
C LYS A 105 25.78 -26.50 3.40
N TYR A 106 24.90 -25.60 2.94
CA TYR A 106 24.81 -24.21 3.41
C TYR A 106 23.51 -23.93 4.17
N GLU A 107 22.90 -24.94 4.79
CA GLU A 107 21.61 -24.81 5.48
C GLU A 107 21.67 -23.81 6.66
N THR A 108 22.76 -23.81 7.40
CA THR A 108 22.99 -22.94 8.57
C THR A 108 23.80 -21.69 8.24
N ALA A 109 24.13 -21.47 6.96
CA ALA A 109 24.89 -20.30 6.54
C ALA A 109 24.02 -19.04 6.55
N VAL A 110 24.67 -17.88 6.72
CA VAL A 110 24.02 -16.58 6.53
C VAL A 110 23.47 -16.45 5.09
N PRO A 111 22.38 -15.70 4.86
CA PRO A 111 21.68 -15.66 3.57
C PRO A 111 22.59 -15.39 2.36
N GLU A 112 23.56 -14.50 2.50
CA GLU A 112 24.45 -14.06 1.41
C GLU A 112 25.43 -15.17 1.02
N ALA A 113 25.93 -15.91 2.01
CA ALA A 113 26.84 -17.03 1.77
C ALA A 113 26.10 -18.18 1.08
N ARG A 114 24.86 -18.47 1.50
CA ARG A 114 24.00 -19.46 0.85
C ARG A 114 23.66 -19.04 -0.59
N ALA A 115 23.27 -17.78 -0.79
CA ALA A 115 22.95 -17.24 -2.11
C ALA A 115 24.16 -17.25 -3.05
N ARG A 116 25.36 -16.87 -2.57
CA ARG A 116 26.60 -17.00 -3.37
C ARG A 116 26.87 -18.46 -3.77
N ALA A 117 26.73 -19.42 -2.86
CA ALA A 117 26.94 -20.82 -3.19
C ALA A 117 25.93 -21.35 -4.24
N VAL A 118 24.68 -20.90 -4.17
CA VAL A 118 23.67 -21.20 -5.21
C VAL A 118 24.07 -20.58 -6.54
N LYS A 119 24.48 -19.31 -6.54
CA LYS A 119 24.94 -18.61 -7.75
C LYS A 119 26.11 -19.34 -8.41
N ASP A 120 27.15 -19.66 -7.65
CA ASP A 120 28.34 -20.37 -8.13
C ASP A 120 27.97 -21.72 -8.77
N TYR A 121 27.05 -22.46 -8.14
CA TYR A 121 26.59 -23.73 -8.68
C TYR A 121 25.84 -23.56 -10.01
N VAL A 122 24.90 -22.61 -10.06
CA VAL A 122 24.05 -22.39 -11.24
C VAL A 122 24.84 -21.80 -12.40
N GLU A 123 25.76 -20.87 -12.14
CA GLU A 123 26.67 -20.32 -13.15
C GLU A 123 27.71 -21.33 -13.64
N GLY A 124 28.03 -22.35 -12.84
CA GLY A 124 28.85 -23.48 -13.26
C GLY A 124 28.16 -24.42 -14.27
N LEU A 125 26.84 -24.31 -14.44
CA LEU A 125 26.07 -25.07 -15.42
C LEU A 125 26.11 -24.37 -16.79
N THR A 126 26.16 -25.16 -17.87
CA THR A 126 25.97 -24.65 -19.23
C THR A 126 24.54 -24.09 -19.42
N PRO A 127 24.30 -23.18 -20.38
CA PRO A 127 22.96 -22.62 -20.62
C PRO A 127 21.87 -23.69 -20.84
N GLU A 128 22.19 -24.79 -21.52
CA GLU A 128 21.28 -25.92 -21.72
C GLU A 128 20.94 -26.65 -20.41
N GLN A 129 21.92 -26.77 -19.51
CA GLN A 129 21.74 -27.40 -18.19
C GLN A 129 20.96 -26.49 -17.24
N GLN A 130 21.20 -25.18 -17.28
CA GLN A 130 20.41 -24.18 -16.55
C GLN A 130 18.94 -24.23 -17.00
N ALA A 131 18.69 -24.25 -18.30
CA ALA A 131 17.34 -24.37 -18.85
C ALA A 131 16.66 -25.69 -18.45
N ALA A 132 17.41 -26.80 -18.42
CA ALA A 132 16.90 -28.08 -17.95
C ALA A 132 16.55 -28.06 -16.45
N LEU A 133 17.38 -27.41 -15.62
CA LEU A 133 17.13 -27.21 -14.19
C LEU A 133 15.85 -26.37 -13.97
N VAL A 134 15.68 -25.27 -14.71
CA VAL A 134 14.48 -24.40 -14.68
C VAL A 134 13.20 -25.18 -14.96
N VAL A 135 13.21 -26.07 -15.97
CA VAL A 135 12.02 -26.87 -16.33
C VAL A 135 11.74 -27.99 -15.34
N ALA A 136 12.79 -28.60 -14.77
CA ALA A 136 12.68 -29.70 -13.82
C ALA A 136 12.04 -29.26 -12.50
N ASP A 137 12.49 -28.13 -11.92
CA ASP A 137 11.97 -27.62 -10.65
C ASP A 137 11.78 -26.09 -10.67
N PRO A 138 10.77 -25.59 -11.40
CA PRO A 138 10.53 -24.16 -11.52
C PRO A 138 10.08 -23.50 -10.21
N ALA A 139 9.48 -24.27 -9.28
CA ALA A 139 9.04 -23.74 -8.01
C ALA A 139 10.24 -23.41 -7.11
N THR A 140 11.23 -24.31 -7.02
CA THR A 140 12.46 -24.03 -6.28
C THR A 140 13.31 -22.98 -7.00
N VAL A 141 13.62 -23.18 -8.28
CA VAL A 141 14.52 -22.29 -9.04
C VAL A 141 13.97 -20.87 -9.11
N GLY A 142 12.65 -20.72 -9.27
CA GLY A 142 12.00 -19.42 -9.34
C GLY A 142 12.14 -18.61 -8.06
N ASN A 143 12.10 -19.26 -6.90
CA ASN A 143 12.02 -18.59 -5.60
C ASN A 143 13.35 -18.59 -4.82
N LEU A 144 14.41 -19.17 -5.38
CA LEU A 144 15.67 -19.39 -4.66
C LEU A 144 16.65 -18.23 -4.87
N ASP A 145 17.05 -17.59 -3.78
CA ASP A 145 18.09 -16.56 -3.80
C ASP A 145 19.45 -17.13 -4.23
N GLY A 146 20.22 -16.30 -4.94
CA GLY A 146 21.43 -16.73 -5.64
C GLY A 146 21.20 -17.21 -7.08
N VAL A 147 20.00 -17.68 -7.44
CA VAL A 147 19.71 -18.00 -8.85
C VAL A 147 19.67 -16.70 -9.68
N PRO A 148 20.39 -16.62 -10.82
CA PRO A 148 20.37 -15.45 -11.70
C PRO A 148 18.94 -15.03 -12.10
N PRO A 149 18.62 -13.73 -12.13
CA PRO A 149 17.26 -13.25 -12.38
C PRO A 149 16.59 -13.80 -13.65
N PRO A 150 17.26 -13.90 -14.82
CA PRO A 150 16.63 -14.48 -16.02
C PRO A 150 16.12 -15.92 -15.84
N LEU A 151 16.82 -16.74 -15.05
CA LEU A 151 16.40 -18.10 -14.74
C LEU A 151 15.19 -18.10 -13.79
N ARG A 152 15.19 -17.20 -12.79
CA ARG A 152 14.02 -17.02 -11.88
C ARG A 152 12.79 -16.57 -12.65
N PHE A 153 12.94 -15.62 -13.59
CA PHE A 153 11.84 -15.13 -14.43
C PHE A 153 11.24 -16.25 -15.30
N ALA A 154 12.10 -17.06 -15.93
CA ALA A 154 11.66 -18.21 -16.71
C ALA A 154 10.94 -19.25 -15.85
N ALA A 155 11.53 -19.61 -14.70
CA ALA A 155 10.96 -20.56 -13.76
C ALA A 155 9.61 -20.10 -13.20
N ASN A 156 9.50 -18.86 -12.71
CA ASN A 156 8.25 -18.33 -12.19
C ASN A 156 7.18 -18.17 -13.28
N ARG A 157 7.56 -17.87 -14.53
CA ARG A 157 6.59 -17.89 -15.65
C ARG A 157 6.00 -19.28 -15.88
N ILE A 158 6.82 -20.34 -15.78
CA ILE A 158 6.34 -21.72 -15.84
C ILE A 158 5.41 -22.01 -14.64
N SER A 159 5.79 -21.58 -13.44
CA SER A 159 4.98 -21.77 -12.22
C SER A 159 3.62 -21.06 -12.31
N ILE A 160 3.57 -19.83 -12.81
CA ILE A 160 2.33 -19.07 -13.03
C ILE A 160 1.45 -19.78 -14.06
N GLN A 161 2.02 -20.26 -15.18
CA GLN A 161 1.25 -21.01 -16.18
C GLN A 161 0.67 -22.30 -15.58
N ARG A 162 1.46 -23.05 -14.80
CA ARG A 162 0.98 -24.27 -14.11
C ARG A 162 -0.15 -23.95 -13.13
N GLN A 163 -0.03 -22.84 -12.38
CA GLN A 163 -1.07 -22.40 -11.46
C GLN A 163 -2.33 -21.97 -12.21
N TYR A 164 -2.22 -21.25 -13.32
CA TYR A 164 -3.36 -20.87 -14.15
C TYR A 164 -4.16 -22.09 -14.63
N GLU A 165 -3.47 -23.13 -15.12
CA GLU A 165 -4.13 -24.37 -15.53
C GLU A 165 -4.72 -25.17 -14.36
N LYS A 166 -4.07 -25.14 -13.18
CA LYS A 166 -4.60 -25.75 -11.95
C LYS A 166 -5.89 -25.03 -11.51
N GLU A 167 -5.87 -23.71 -11.48
CA GLU A 167 -7.00 -22.87 -11.09
C GLU A 167 -8.17 -23.03 -12.07
N LYS A 168 -7.88 -23.10 -13.37
CA LYS A 168 -8.89 -23.31 -14.41
C LYS A 168 -9.62 -24.64 -14.23
N ARG A 169 -8.88 -25.73 -14.01
CA ARG A 169 -9.47 -27.05 -13.70
C ARG A 169 -10.23 -27.05 -12.38
N HIS A 170 -9.78 -26.29 -11.39
CA HIS A 170 -10.50 -26.16 -10.12
C HIS A 170 -11.86 -25.47 -10.33
N LEU A 171 -11.90 -24.36 -11.08
CA LEU A 171 -13.13 -23.64 -11.41
C LEU A 171 -14.18 -24.55 -12.09
N GLU A 172 -13.76 -25.46 -12.97
CA GLU A 172 -14.66 -26.41 -13.65
C GLU A 172 -15.41 -27.33 -12.68
N GLY A 173 -14.87 -27.53 -11.47
CA GLY A 173 -15.48 -28.35 -10.41
C GLY A 173 -16.35 -27.58 -9.40
N LEU A 174 -16.46 -26.25 -9.51
CA LEU A 174 -17.18 -25.41 -8.57
C LEU A 174 -18.61 -25.09 -9.03
N ALA A 175 -19.49 -24.75 -8.07
CA ALA A 175 -20.84 -24.27 -8.37
C ALA A 175 -20.77 -22.84 -8.95
N ALA A 176 -21.38 -22.60 -10.13
CA ALA A 176 -21.18 -21.39 -10.93
C ALA A 176 -21.32 -20.05 -10.17
N ASP A 177 -22.27 -19.96 -9.24
CA ASP A 177 -22.58 -18.72 -8.50
C ASP A 177 -22.12 -18.74 -7.04
N GLY A 178 -21.25 -19.68 -6.66
CA GLY A 178 -20.70 -19.77 -5.31
C GLY A 178 -19.55 -18.78 -5.04
N PRO A 179 -19.31 -18.38 -3.77
CA PRO A 179 -18.18 -17.51 -3.40
C PRO A 179 -16.82 -18.03 -3.91
N ALA A 180 -16.60 -19.34 -3.83
CA ALA A 180 -15.39 -19.98 -4.34
C ALA A 180 -15.20 -19.79 -5.86
N SER A 181 -16.27 -19.86 -6.65
CA SER A 181 -16.22 -19.64 -8.11
C SER A 181 -15.87 -18.20 -8.44
N HIS A 182 -16.46 -17.24 -7.72
CA HIS A 182 -16.11 -15.83 -7.86
C HIS A 182 -14.62 -15.60 -7.56
N ARG A 183 -14.11 -16.12 -6.44
CA ARG A 183 -12.69 -16.02 -6.07
C ARG A 183 -11.77 -16.66 -7.11
N SER A 184 -12.11 -17.84 -7.60
CA SER A 184 -11.34 -18.55 -8.62
C SER A 184 -11.28 -17.76 -9.94
N LEU A 185 -12.39 -17.13 -10.36
CA LEU A 185 -12.42 -16.23 -11.52
C LEU A 185 -11.51 -15.00 -11.35
N VAL A 186 -11.49 -14.39 -10.16
CA VAL A 186 -10.59 -13.26 -9.88
C VAL A 186 -9.12 -13.72 -9.90
N ARG A 187 -8.79 -14.87 -9.30
CA ARG A 187 -7.43 -15.45 -9.36
C ARG A 187 -7.00 -15.77 -10.79
N LEU A 188 -7.88 -16.37 -11.61
CA LEU A 188 -7.60 -16.63 -13.03
C LEU A 188 -7.30 -15.35 -13.79
N LYS A 189 -8.06 -14.28 -13.54
CA LYS A 189 -7.81 -12.96 -14.13
C LYS A 189 -6.44 -12.43 -13.73
N ALA A 190 -6.06 -12.50 -12.45
CA ALA A 190 -4.75 -12.06 -11.97
C ALA A 190 -3.61 -12.87 -12.63
N LEU A 191 -3.71 -14.20 -12.64
CA LEU A 191 -2.73 -15.09 -13.28
C LEU A 191 -2.60 -14.82 -14.78
N ALA A 192 -3.72 -14.60 -15.48
CA ALA A 192 -3.69 -14.22 -16.90
C ALA A 192 -2.97 -12.88 -17.11
N GLN A 193 -3.16 -11.89 -16.23
CA GLN A 193 -2.47 -10.61 -16.29
C GLN A 193 -0.98 -10.71 -15.92
N PHE A 194 -0.56 -11.71 -15.12
CA PHE A 194 0.86 -11.99 -14.89
C PHE A 194 1.53 -12.62 -16.13
N LEU A 195 0.78 -13.41 -16.91
CA LEU A 195 1.27 -14.04 -18.14
C LEU A 195 1.32 -13.09 -19.33
N ALA A 196 0.41 -12.10 -19.37
CA ALA A 196 0.34 -11.08 -20.41
C ALA A 196 1.59 -10.18 -20.40
N PRO A 197 2.18 -9.88 -21.58
CA PRO A 197 3.25 -8.90 -21.66
C PRO A 197 2.72 -7.51 -21.29
N ARG A 198 3.63 -6.62 -20.89
CA ARG A 198 3.34 -5.20 -20.72
C ARG A 198 3.92 -4.41 -21.89
N THR A 199 3.27 -3.32 -22.25
CA THR A 199 3.83 -2.36 -23.22
C THR A 199 4.75 -1.41 -22.49
N GLN A 200 6.02 -1.38 -22.88
CA GLN A 200 7.03 -0.45 -22.40
C GLN A 200 7.18 0.70 -23.41
N LYS A 201 7.32 1.93 -22.90
CA LYS A 201 7.62 3.13 -23.69
C LYS A 201 8.97 3.71 -23.27
N THR A 202 9.94 3.75 -24.17
CA THR A 202 11.29 4.31 -23.93
C THR A 202 11.65 5.39 -24.95
N ARG A 203 12.74 6.13 -24.69
CA ARG A 203 13.28 7.12 -25.62
C ARG A 203 14.28 6.47 -26.57
N ASN A 204 14.13 6.70 -27.87
CA ASN A 204 15.18 6.39 -28.83
C ASN A 204 16.43 7.22 -28.51
N PRO A 205 17.60 6.60 -28.28
CA PRO A 205 18.83 7.33 -27.94
C PRO A 205 19.31 8.32 -29.02
N LYS A 206 18.88 8.16 -30.28
CA LYS A 206 19.36 9.00 -31.40
C LYS A 206 18.58 10.31 -31.56
N ASP A 207 17.26 10.26 -31.39
CA ASP A 207 16.36 11.38 -31.72
C ASP A 207 15.31 11.67 -30.63
N GLY A 208 15.30 10.91 -29.53
CA GLY A 208 14.36 11.08 -28.42
C GLY A 208 12.91 10.67 -28.72
N SER A 209 12.63 10.09 -29.89
CA SER A 209 11.31 9.62 -30.29
C SER A 209 10.84 8.45 -29.41
N PRO A 210 9.51 8.25 -29.24
CA PRO A 210 8.98 7.13 -28.46
C PRO A 210 9.18 5.80 -29.18
N VAL A 211 9.76 4.85 -28.46
CA VAL A 211 9.85 3.44 -28.85
C VAL A 211 8.90 2.65 -27.96
N TYR A 212 8.03 1.86 -28.59
CA TYR A 212 7.13 0.96 -27.90
C TYR A 212 7.57 -0.48 -28.11
N SER A 213 7.65 -1.25 -27.03
CA SER A 213 7.98 -2.67 -27.08
C SER A 213 7.14 -3.45 -26.09
N ASP A 214 6.63 -4.60 -26.50
CA ASP A 214 6.00 -5.54 -25.58
C ASP A 214 7.09 -6.35 -24.88
N VAL A 215 7.13 -6.25 -23.55
CA VAL A 215 8.11 -6.91 -22.72
C VAL A 215 7.45 -7.93 -21.79
N PRO A 216 8.08 -9.11 -21.56
CA PRO A 216 7.67 -10.04 -20.51
C PRO A 216 7.51 -9.32 -19.17
N ARG A 217 6.54 -9.77 -18.37
CA ARG A 217 6.56 -9.51 -16.93
C ARG A 217 7.50 -10.46 -16.23
N GLN A 218 8.33 -9.92 -15.35
CA GLN A 218 9.49 -10.59 -14.77
C GLN A 218 9.24 -10.82 -13.28
N PHE A 219 9.22 -12.08 -12.83
CA PHE A 219 8.89 -12.41 -11.43
C PHE A 219 10.05 -13.10 -10.72
N LEU A 220 10.49 -12.56 -9.59
CA LEU A 220 11.49 -13.15 -8.70
C LEU A 220 10.88 -14.11 -7.67
N VAL A 221 9.62 -13.91 -7.30
CA VAL A 221 8.92 -14.78 -6.34
C VAL A 221 7.55 -15.08 -6.90
N PHE A 222 7.12 -16.33 -6.77
CA PHE A 222 5.74 -16.76 -6.99
C PHE A 222 5.45 -18.00 -6.15
N GLN A 223 4.68 -17.81 -5.09
CA GLN A 223 4.23 -18.86 -4.16
C GLN A 223 2.72 -18.67 -3.91
N PRO A 224 1.85 -19.21 -4.77
CA PRO A 224 0.43 -18.90 -4.78
C PRO A 224 -0.39 -19.50 -3.63
N ASP A 225 0.24 -20.41 -2.88
CA ASP A 225 -0.34 -21.14 -1.76
C ASP A 225 0.29 -20.71 -0.41
N ALA A 226 1.11 -19.65 -0.39
CA ALA A 226 1.76 -19.13 0.81
C ALA A 226 0.92 -18.06 1.52
N GLY A 227 1.13 -17.89 2.84
CA GLY A 227 0.42 -16.89 3.65
C GLY A 227 -0.89 -17.42 4.23
N SER A 228 -1.60 -16.53 4.92
CA SER A 228 -2.87 -16.83 5.56
C SER A 228 -4.02 -16.81 4.55
N VAL A 229 -5.16 -17.32 4.99
CA VAL A 229 -6.44 -17.26 4.30
C VAL A 229 -7.32 -16.39 5.18
N ALA A 230 -7.55 -15.15 4.79
CA ALA A 230 -8.23 -14.17 5.65
C ALA A 230 -9.58 -14.62 6.20
N ASP A 231 -10.42 -15.18 5.33
CA ASP A 231 -11.68 -15.79 5.73
C ASP A 231 -11.76 -17.15 5.03
N PRO A 232 -11.54 -18.27 5.74
CA PRO A 232 -11.60 -19.61 5.17
C PRO A 232 -12.99 -20.00 4.63
N GLU A 233 -14.07 -19.37 5.09
CA GLU A 233 -15.44 -19.62 4.61
C GLU A 233 -15.68 -18.89 3.27
N GLN A 234 -15.08 -17.72 3.09
CA GLN A 234 -15.21 -16.92 1.87
C GLN A 234 -14.05 -17.09 0.87
N SER A 235 -12.91 -17.60 1.32
CA SER A 235 -11.69 -17.78 0.56
C SER A 235 -11.13 -19.19 0.79
N PRO A 236 -11.11 -20.07 -0.22
CA PRO A 236 -10.38 -21.34 -0.12
C PRO A 236 -8.89 -21.19 -0.47
N PHE A 237 -8.37 -19.97 -0.67
CA PHE A 237 -7.00 -19.74 -1.15
C PHE A 237 -6.21 -18.82 -0.24
N ALA A 238 -4.91 -19.09 -0.16
CA ALA A 238 -3.97 -18.23 0.52
C ALA A 238 -3.72 -16.93 -0.24
N ASP A 239 -3.28 -15.90 0.49
CA ASP A 239 -2.95 -14.57 -0.03
C ASP A 239 -1.86 -14.61 -1.11
N GLY A 240 -0.93 -15.55 -0.96
CA GLY A 240 0.20 -15.81 -1.83
C GLY A 240 1.35 -14.80 -1.66
N LYS A 241 2.55 -15.21 -2.08
CA LYS A 241 3.72 -14.33 -2.19
C LYS A 241 4.11 -14.14 -3.65
N ILE A 242 4.45 -12.93 -4.04
CA ILE A 242 4.88 -12.57 -5.39
C ILE A 242 5.84 -11.38 -5.36
N ALA A 243 6.85 -11.39 -6.24
CA ALA A 243 7.73 -10.25 -6.42
C ALA A 243 7.96 -10.01 -7.90
N GLU A 244 7.61 -8.82 -8.37
CA GLU A 244 7.75 -8.43 -9.77
C GLU A 244 8.82 -7.37 -9.98
N VAL A 245 9.56 -7.52 -11.07
CA VAL A 245 10.60 -6.61 -11.52
C VAL A 245 10.11 -5.82 -12.72
N VAL A 246 10.30 -4.50 -12.65
CA VAL A 246 10.17 -3.57 -13.78
C VAL A 246 11.54 -2.98 -14.06
N GLY A 247 12.10 -3.23 -15.25
CA GLY A 247 13.45 -2.80 -15.63
C GLY A 247 14.42 -3.99 -15.71
N ASN A 248 15.73 -3.72 -15.73
CA ASN A 248 16.75 -4.77 -15.81
C ASN A 248 17.63 -4.75 -14.55
N LEU A 249 17.44 -5.72 -13.65
CA LEU A 249 18.18 -5.81 -12.39
C LEU A 249 19.69 -5.98 -12.57
N GLU A 250 20.14 -6.68 -13.61
CA GLU A 250 21.57 -6.96 -13.82
C GLU A 250 22.33 -5.70 -14.24
N THR A 251 21.64 -4.74 -14.86
CA THR A 251 22.26 -3.51 -15.39
C THR A 251 21.80 -2.22 -14.72
N ALA A 252 20.81 -2.29 -13.82
CA ALA A 252 20.25 -1.10 -13.16
C ALA A 252 21.25 -0.47 -12.20
N LYS A 253 21.44 0.85 -12.31
CA LYS A 253 22.22 1.66 -11.36
C LYS A 253 21.45 1.94 -10.08
N ASP A 254 20.14 2.14 -10.19
CA ASP A 254 19.23 2.33 -9.06
C ASP A 254 18.22 1.18 -9.00
N VAL A 255 18.09 0.54 -7.84
CA VAL A 255 17.08 -0.50 -7.60
C VAL A 255 16.18 -0.09 -6.44
N ALA A 256 14.89 0.10 -6.70
CA ALA A 256 13.90 0.39 -5.67
C ALA A 256 13.12 -0.88 -5.29
N PHE A 257 13.02 -1.18 -4.00
CA PHE A 257 12.18 -2.24 -3.46
C PHE A 257 10.94 -1.62 -2.83
N ARG A 258 9.77 -1.90 -3.40
CA ARG A 258 8.49 -1.41 -2.89
C ARG A 258 7.88 -2.44 -1.96
N ILE A 259 7.52 -2.00 -0.75
CA ILE A 259 6.95 -2.84 0.31
C ILE A 259 5.50 -2.40 0.54
N PRO A 260 4.51 -3.29 0.29
CA PRO A 260 3.09 -2.95 0.40
C PRO A 260 2.63 -2.86 1.86
N GLY A 261 1.42 -2.34 2.05
CA GLY A 261 0.70 -2.40 3.31
C GLY A 261 -0.20 -3.62 3.45
N ILE A 262 -1.27 -3.47 4.23
CA ILE A 262 -2.27 -4.49 4.53
C ILE A 262 -3.07 -4.92 3.29
N THR A 263 -3.77 -6.05 3.36
CA THR A 263 -4.72 -6.55 2.36
C THR A 263 -4.16 -6.77 0.94
N ASN A 264 -2.84 -6.74 0.76
CA ASN A 264 -2.22 -6.99 -0.54
C ASN A 264 -2.07 -8.49 -0.78
N ARG A 265 -2.55 -8.95 -1.92
CA ARG A 265 -2.70 -10.36 -2.30
C ARG A 265 -2.40 -10.55 -3.78
N LEU A 266 -2.26 -11.80 -4.23
CA LEU A 266 -2.10 -12.09 -5.66
C LEU A 266 -3.21 -11.50 -6.54
N ASP A 267 -4.46 -11.48 -6.07
CA ASP A 267 -5.61 -11.06 -6.86
C ASP A 267 -5.75 -9.54 -7.02
N ASN A 268 -5.10 -8.74 -6.17
CA ASN A 268 -5.06 -7.29 -6.25
C ASN A 268 -3.64 -6.69 -6.46
N PHE A 269 -2.61 -7.52 -6.53
CA PHE A 269 -1.19 -7.14 -6.68
C PHE A 269 -0.91 -6.16 -7.83
N GLN A 270 -1.77 -6.14 -8.86
CA GLN A 270 -1.64 -5.20 -9.97
C GLN A 270 -1.80 -3.74 -9.57
N GLY A 271 -2.74 -3.46 -8.66
CA GLY A 271 -2.92 -2.11 -8.13
C GLY A 271 -1.64 -1.64 -7.43
N PHE A 272 -1.02 -2.52 -6.66
CA PHE A 272 0.28 -2.24 -6.05
C PHE A 272 1.37 -2.05 -7.10
N THR A 273 1.51 -2.95 -8.08
CA THR A 273 2.57 -2.92 -9.09
C THR A 273 2.50 -1.70 -10.02
N GLN A 274 1.33 -1.09 -10.19
CA GLN A 274 1.17 0.14 -10.96
C GLN A 274 2.16 1.24 -10.51
N GLY A 275 2.39 1.37 -9.20
CA GLY A 275 3.35 2.34 -8.67
C GLY A 275 4.81 2.07 -9.09
N ALA A 276 5.19 0.85 -9.48
CA ALA A 276 6.51 0.58 -10.05
C ALA A 276 6.63 1.11 -11.49
N PHE A 277 5.56 1.02 -12.28
CA PHE A 277 5.52 1.65 -13.61
C PHE A 277 5.56 3.17 -13.48
N ASP A 278 4.79 3.72 -12.54
CA ASP A 278 4.75 5.15 -12.29
C ASP A 278 6.10 5.68 -11.77
N LEU A 279 6.81 4.91 -10.94
CA LEU A 279 8.15 5.26 -10.47
C LEU A 279 9.21 5.22 -11.59
N MET A 280 9.09 4.27 -12.54
CA MET A 280 10.00 4.12 -13.67
C MET A 280 9.80 5.17 -14.77
N ALA A 281 8.57 5.64 -14.95
CA ALA A 281 8.21 6.54 -16.04
C ALA A 281 8.38 8.02 -15.68
N ASP A 282 8.80 8.86 -16.63
CA ASP A 282 8.74 10.31 -16.49
C ASP A 282 7.29 10.85 -16.63
N PRO A 283 7.01 12.15 -16.41
CA PRO A 283 5.67 12.71 -16.61
C PRO A 283 5.09 12.57 -18.03
N LYS A 284 5.92 12.26 -19.03
CA LYS A 284 5.51 11.99 -20.43
C LYS A 284 5.36 10.49 -20.70
N GLY A 285 5.51 9.65 -19.68
CA GLY A 285 5.35 8.19 -19.73
C GLY A 285 6.57 7.45 -20.28
N PHE A 286 7.75 8.06 -20.36
CA PHE A 286 8.96 7.37 -20.81
C PHE A 286 9.65 6.70 -19.63
N GLU A 287 9.77 5.37 -19.69
CA GLU A 287 10.51 4.59 -18.70
C GLU A 287 12.02 4.84 -18.82
N ARG A 288 12.68 5.02 -17.66
CA ARG A 288 14.14 5.01 -17.57
C ARG A 288 14.68 3.62 -17.87
N THR A 289 15.87 3.54 -18.47
CA THR A 289 16.50 2.26 -18.88
C THR A 289 17.61 1.80 -17.95
N ASP A 290 18.00 2.64 -17.01
CA ASP A 290 19.09 2.44 -16.06
C ASP A 290 18.59 2.20 -14.62
N GLY A 291 17.28 2.12 -14.40
CA GLY A 291 16.67 1.78 -13.12
C GLY A 291 15.94 0.44 -13.15
N ALA A 292 15.71 -0.14 -11.98
CA ALA A 292 14.78 -1.24 -11.80
C ALA A 292 13.95 -1.05 -10.53
N VAL A 293 12.71 -1.53 -10.55
CA VAL A 293 11.81 -1.50 -9.39
C VAL A 293 11.32 -2.91 -9.13
N VAL A 294 11.48 -3.38 -7.89
CA VAL A 294 10.96 -4.65 -7.39
C VAL A 294 9.74 -4.35 -6.52
N SER A 295 8.54 -4.70 -6.98
CA SER A 295 7.34 -4.71 -6.13
C SER A 295 7.30 -6.03 -5.37
N TRP A 296 7.57 -6.01 -4.07
CA TRP A 296 7.77 -7.21 -3.25
C TRP A 296 6.60 -7.45 -2.30
N LEU A 297 5.74 -8.40 -2.63
CA LEU A 297 4.75 -8.98 -1.73
C LEU A 297 5.28 -10.33 -1.22
N GLY A 298 6.26 -10.28 -0.32
CA GLY A 298 6.96 -11.48 0.17
C GLY A 298 6.63 -11.89 1.61
N TYR A 299 5.63 -11.27 2.23
CA TYR A 299 5.18 -11.57 3.59
C TYR A 299 3.66 -11.75 3.62
N ASP A 300 3.16 -12.34 4.71
CA ASP A 300 1.73 -12.49 4.96
C ASP A 300 1.16 -11.13 5.43
N THR A 301 0.38 -10.46 4.58
CA THR A 301 -0.11 -9.12 4.91
C THR A 301 -1.22 -9.20 5.94
N PRO A 302 -1.35 -8.23 6.86
CA PRO A 302 -2.51 -8.18 7.74
C PRO A 302 -3.80 -7.96 6.95
N GLU A 303 -4.89 -8.44 7.52
CA GLU A 303 -6.25 -8.10 7.11
C GLU A 303 -6.72 -6.86 7.86
N LEU A 304 -7.92 -6.38 7.52
CA LEU A 304 -8.58 -5.35 8.33
C LEU A 304 -8.81 -5.91 9.75
N GLY A 305 -8.39 -5.17 10.77
CA GLY A 305 -8.45 -5.59 12.18
C GLY A 305 -7.18 -6.29 12.69
N ASP A 306 -6.54 -7.13 11.86
CA ASP A 306 -5.30 -7.83 12.22
C ASP A 306 -4.06 -6.92 12.17
N SER A 307 -4.19 -5.74 11.57
CA SER A 307 -3.10 -4.80 11.29
C SER A 307 -2.51 -4.13 12.53
N ILE A 308 -3.09 -4.31 13.71
CA ILE A 308 -2.59 -3.74 14.97
C ILE A 308 -1.61 -4.70 15.66
N ASP A 309 -1.63 -5.99 15.33
CA ASP A 309 -0.61 -6.93 15.79
C ASP A 309 0.68 -6.75 14.97
N PRO A 310 1.84 -6.46 15.58
CA PRO A 310 3.11 -6.34 14.86
C PRO A 310 3.69 -7.69 14.40
N ALA A 311 3.15 -8.84 14.80
CA ALA A 311 3.72 -10.16 14.52
C ALA A 311 3.93 -10.42 13.01
N LYS A 312 2.97 -10.00 12.17
CA LYS A 312 3.09 -10.09 10.70
C LYS A 312 4.22 -9.18 10.18
N ALA A 313 4.41 -7.99 10.74
CA ALA A 313 5.54 -7.13 10.41
C ALA A 313 6.88 -7.70 10.88
N GLU A 314 6.93 -8.39 12.02
CA GLU A 314 8.16 -9.01 12.52
C GLU A 314 8.58 -10.19 11.65
N ALA A 315 7.64 -11.06 11.27
CA ALA A 315 7.90 -12.13 10.32
C ALA A 315 8.30 -11.55 8.95
N GLY A 316 7.54 -10.57 8.44
CA GLY A 316 7.83 -9.91 7.17
C GLY A 316 9.17 -9.18 7.15
N GLY A 317 9.60 -8.58 8.26
CA GLY A 317 10.88 -7.89 8.37
C GLY A 317 12.06 -8.86 8.26
N ARG A 318 11.95 -10.06 8.85
CA ARG A 318 12.94 -11.13 8.66
C ARG A 318 12.99 -11.60 7.21
N ASP A 319 11.83 -11.85 6.60
CA ASP A 319 11.72 -12.28 5.20
C ASP A 319 12.29 -11.21 4.24
N LEU A 320 12.04 -9.93 4.51
CA LEU A 320 12.56 -8.81 3.72
C LEU A 320 14.08 -8.72 3.80
N GLY A 321 14.65 -8.80 5.00
CA GLY A 321 16.10 -8.78 5.19
C GLY A 321 16.80 -9.96 4.49
N VAL A 322 16.22 -11.16 4.55
CA VAL A 322 16.73 -12.33 3.83
C VAL A 322 16.66 -12.11 2.32
N PHE A 323 15.51 -11.68 1.80
CA PHE A 323 15.33 -11.43 0.37
C PHE A 323 16.29 -10.35 -0.15
N ARG A 324 16.41 -9.23 0.56
CA ARG A 324 17.25 -8.09 0.15
C ARG A 324 18.73 -8.49 0.04
N ARG A 325 19.25 -9.17 1.06
CA ARG A 325 20.65 -9.63 1.04
C ARG A 325 20.87 -10.80 0.08
N GLY A 326 19.85 -11.64 -0.11
CA GLY A 326 19.87 -12.75 -1.05
C GLY A 326 19.88 -12.34 -2.52
N ILE A 327 19.14 -11.29 -2.90
CA ILE A 327 19.13 -10.78 -4.28
C ILE A 327 20.39 -9.98 -4.61
N ASP A 328 21.05 -9.40 -3.59
CA ASP A 328 22.24 -8.55 -3.74
C ASP A 328 23.38 -9.24 -4.50
N VAL A 329 23.52 -10.55 -4.34
CA VAL A 329 24.57 -11.35 -5.00
C VAL A 329 24.46 -11.36 -6.53
N ASN A 330 23.31 -10.97 -7.08
CA ASN A 330 23.03 -10.87 -8.51
C ASN A 330 22.92 -9.42 -9.00
N LEU A 331 23.03 -8.44 -8.11
CA LEU A 331 23.06 -7.04 -8.47
C LEU A 331 24.50 -6.62 -8.80
N ARG A 332 24.63 -5.50 -9.52
CA ARG A 332 25.94 -4.91 -9.79
C ARG A 332 26.60 -4.42 -8.49
N PRO A 333 27.94 -4.44 -8.38
CA PRO A 333 28.62 -4.01 -7.15
C PRO A 333 28.43 -2.53 -6.78
N ASP A 334 28.19 -1.67 -7.78
CA ASP A 334 27.99 -0.22 -7.63
C ASP A 334 26.50 0.19 -7.58
N VAL A 335 25.60 -0.76 -7.33
CA VAL A 335 24.16 -0.49 -7.27
C VAL A 335 23.81 0.42 -6.11
N THR A 336 22.94 1.39 -6.35
CA THR A 336 22.25 2.12 -5.28
C THR A 336 20.90 1.47 -5.05
N THR A 337 20.62 1.06 -3.82
CA THR A 337 19.34 0.45 -3.46
C THR A 337 18.53 1.34 -2.54
N GLY A 338 17.21 1.33 -2.74
CA GLY A 338 16.27 2.07 -1.90
C GLY A 338 15.06 1.23 -1.51
N ILE A 339 14.60 1.34 -0.26
CA ILE A 339 13.33 0.78 0.19
C ILE A 339 12.25 1.85 0.12
N PHE A 340 11.11 1.53 -0.48
CA PHE A 340 9.96 2.41 -0.66
C PHE A 340 8.76 1.74 0.01
N ALA A 341 8.58 2.03 1.29
CA ALA A 341 7.64 1.34 2.16
C ALA A 341 6.36 2.15 2.38
N HIS A 342 5.20 1.54 2.10
CA HIS A 342 3.90 2.20 2.26
C HIS A 342 3.08 1.55 3.38
N SER A 343 2.40 2.38 4.18
CA SER A 343 1.47 1.90 5.20
C SER A 343 2.14 0.91 6.16
N TYR A 344 1.52 -0.23 6.48
CA TYR A 344 2.09 -1.29 7.30
C TYR A 344 3.45 -1.81 6.81
N GLY A 345 3.76 -1.66 5.52
CA GLY A 345 5.09 -1.96 4.96
C GLY A 345 6.21 -1.13 5.57
N THR A 346 5.90 0.05 6.13
CA THR A 346 6.87 0.87 6.89
C THR A 346 7.30 0.20 8.18
N LEU A 347 6.38 -0.45 8.89
CA LEU A 347 6.69 -1.25 10.08
C LEU A 347 7.48 -2.51 9.71
N VAL A 348 7.08 -3.22 8.64
CA VAL A 348 7.83 -4.36 8.09
C VAL A 348 9.28 -3.96 7.80
N THR A 349 9.46 -2.81 7.15
CA THR A 349 10.78 -2.27 6.83
C THR A 349 11.55 -1.91 8.09
N SER A 350 10.94 -1.20 9.05
CA SER A 350 11.58 -0.88 10.33
C SER A 350 12.06 -2.14 11.06
N LYS A 351 11.25 -3.20 11.10
CA LYS A 351 11.65 -4.49 11.69
C LYS A 351 12.82 -5.11 10.92
N ALA A 352 12.84 -5.04 9.59
CA ALA A 352 13.97 -5.52 8.80
C ALA A 352 15.28 -4.77 9.15
N LEU A 353 15.22 -3.44 9.27
CA LEU A 353 16.38 -2.62 9.67
C LEU A 353 16.86 -2.99 11.09
N GLN A 354 15.95 -3.12 12.06
CA GLN A 354 16.26 -3.57 13.42
C GLN A 354 16.85 -4.99 13.47
N TYR A 355 16.56 -5.83 12.48
CA TYR A 355 17.13 -7.17 12.32
C TYR A 355 18.41 -7.20 11.46
N GLY A 356 19.04 -6.05 11.22
CA GLY A 356 20.33 -5.94 10.55
C GLY A 356 20.25 -5.94 9.02
N MET A 357 19.18 -5.41 8.43
CA MET A 357 19.18 -5.02 7.01
C MET A 357 19.85 -3.65 6.86
N ASP A 358 21.18 -3.63 6.88
CA ASP A 358 22.00 -2.42 6.82
C ASP A 358 22.53 -2.09 5.41
N ASP A 359 22.20 -2.92 4.41
CA ASP A 359 22.69 -2.90 3.03
C ASP A 359 21.77 -2.09 2.08
N VAL A 360 21.29 -0.93 2.55
CA VAL A 360 20.40 -0.04 1.79
C VAL A 360 20.86 1.42 1.86
N ASN A 361 20.83 2.12 0.72
CA ASN A 361 21.30 3.51 0.65
C ASN A 361 20.21 4.51 1.01
N LYS A 362 18.94 4.17 0.76
CA LYS A 362 17.80 5.06 0.89
C LYS A 362 16.61 4.30 1.48
N VAL A 363 15.85 4.93 2.37
CA VAL A 363 14.58 4.39 2.87
C VAL A 363 13.53 5.50 2.86
N VAL A 364 12.40 5.24 2.21
CA VAL A 364 11.25 6.16 2.17
C VAL A 364 10.09 5.51 2.89
N PHE A 365 9.64 6.14 3.98
CA PHE A 365 8.43 5.77 4.70
C PHE A 365 7.26 6.64 4.23
N MET A 366 6.18 6.02 3.75
CA MET A 366 5.00 6.73 3.24
C MET A 366 3.77 6.27 4.00
N GLY A 367 2.99 7.21 4.54
CA GLY A 367 1.73 6.92 5.20
C GLY A 367 1.88 5.96 6.37
N SER A 368 2.89 6.16 7.24
CA SER A 368 3.32 5.13 8.20
C SER A 368 2.40 5.09 9.42
N PRO A 369 1.91 3.90 9.86
CA PRO A 369 1.27 3.76 11.17
C PRO A 369 2.25 3.84 12.35
N GLY A 370 3.55 4.04 12.10
CA GLY A 370 4.61 4.01 13.10
C GLY A 370 5.70 2.97 12.79
N LEU A 371 6.89 3.18 13.34
CA LEU A 371 8.08 2.33 13.10
C LEU A 371 8.38 1.33 14.24
N GLY A 372 7.51 1.20 15.22
CA GLY A 372 7.68 0.38 16.42
C GLY A 372 7.90 1.23 17.67
N PRO A 373 7.59 0.70 18.86
CA PRO A 373 7.61 1.46 20.12
C PRO A 373 9.01 1.89 20.58
N ASN A 374 10.06 1.28 20.04
CA ASN A 374 11.45 1.55 20.41
C ASN A 374 12.16 2.50 19.44
N ILE A 375 11.49 2.94 18.37
CA ILE A 375 12.06 3.83 17.36
C ILE A 375 11.49 5.23 17.58
N ARG A 376 12.36 6.18 17.92
CA ARG A 376 12.03 7.58 18.18
C ARG A 376 12.72 8.54 17.21
N SER A 377 13.71 8.05 16.47
CA SER A 377 14.50 8.79 15.48
C SER A 377 15.08 7.82 14.46
N MET A 378 15.57 8.34 13.33
CA MET A 378 16.28 7.52 12.34
C MET A 378 17.65 7.06 12.85
N ALA A 379 18.26 7.80 13.77
CA ALA A 379 19.50 7.43 14.45
C ALA A 379 19.40 6.10 15.24
N ASP A 380 18.19 5.70 15.67
CA ASP A 380 17.98 4.43 16.38
C ASP A 380 18.26 3.19 15.51
N PHE A 381 18.36 3.35 14.18
CA PHE A 381 18.75 2.26 13.27
C PHE A 381 20.27 2.06 13.16
N ASP A 382 21.10 3.00 13.63
CA ASP A 382 22.57 2.97 13.51
C ASP A 382 23.09 2.81 12.06
N MET A 383 22.50 3.55 11.12
CA MET A 383 22.79 3.47 9.68
C MET A 383 23.28 4.82 9.11
N PRO A 384 24.51 5.27 9.44
CA PRO A 384 24.99 6.61 9.08
C PRO A 384 25.18 6.85 7.58
N ASN A 385 25.22 5.78 6.77
CA ASN A 385 25.38 5.85 5.32
C ASN A 385 24.03 5.75 4.58
N THR A 386 22.91 5.69 5.30
CA THR A 386 21.57 5.55 4.75
C THR A 386 20.81 6.85 4.91
N GLN A 387 20.18 7.30 3.82
CA GLN A 387 19.30 8.46 3.86
C GLN A 387 17.86 8.01 4.14
N PHE A 388 17.25 8.61 5.15
CA PHE A 388 15.87 8.35 5.53
C PHE A 388 14.97 9.50 5.09
N PHE A 389 13.85 9.15 4.48
CA PHE A 389 12.84 10.08 3.98
C PHE A 389 11.47 9.68 4.54
N ALA A 390 10.62 10.67 4.77
CA ALA A 390 9.26 10.45 5.25
C ALA A 390 8.23 11.29 4.47
N MET A 391 7.08 10.68 4.20
CA MET A 391 5.93 11.30 3.53
C MET A 391 4.65 10.99 4.30
N ARG A 392 3.87 12.02 4.58
CA ARG A 392 2.51 11.93 5.13
C ARG A 392 1.67 12.93 4.37
N ALA A 393 0.69 12.41 3.62
CA ALA A 393 -0.24 13.23 2.88
C ALA A 393 -1.30 13.80 3.84
N PRO A 394 -1.81 15.01 3.58
CA PRO A 394 -3.02 15.50 4.22
C PRO A 394 -4.14 14.44 4.16
N GLU A 395 -4.91 14.32 5.24
CA GLU A 395 -5.99 13.33 5.41
C GLU A 395 -5.55 11.85 5.47
N ASP A 396 -4.25 11.57 5.63
CA ASP A 396 -3.76 10.21 5.90
C ASP A 396 -3.98 9.82 7.38
N VAL A 397 -5.18 9.29 7.66
CA VAL A 397 -5.61 8.84 9.00
C VAL A 397 -4.60 7.89 9.64
N VAL A 398 -4.05 6.95 8.86
CA VAL A 398 -3.15 5.91 9.37
C VAL A 398 -1.89 6.53 9.96
N SER A 399 -1.40 7.62 9.37
CA SER A 399 -0.22 8.33 9.89
C SER A 399 -0.53 9.12 11.16
N TYR A 400 -1.77 9.58 11.31
CA TYR A 400 -2.18 10.35 12.47
C TYR A 400 -2.34 9.47 13.71
N THR A 401 -2.82 8.23 13.55
CA THR A 401 -3.10 7.34 14.69
C THR A 401 -1.86 6.80 15.38
N GLN A 402 -0.70 6.73 14.71
CA GLN A 402 0.55 6.20 15.32
C GLN A 402 0.36 4.82 15.98
N GLY A 403 -0.49 3.96 15.39
CA GLY A 403 -0.88 2.67 15.98
C GLY A 403 0.28 1.72 16.29
N HIS A 404 1.44 1.92 15.67
CA HIS A 404 2.66 1.15 15.88
C HIS A 404 3.85 2.00 16.36
N GLY A 405 3.60 3.15 16.98
CA GLY A 405 4.63 4.05 17.48
C GLY A 405 4.82 5.31 16.63
N GLY A 406 5.93 6.00 16.83
CA GLY A 406 6.16 7.33 16.26
C GLY A 406 6.08 7.35 14.73
N ASP A 407 5.38 8.34 14.20
CA ASP A 407 5.30 8.62 12.77
C ASP A 407 6.64 9.21 12.29
N PRO A 408 7.33 8.57 11.33
CA PRO A 408 8.61 9.05 10.80
C PRO A 408 8.53 10.43 10.16
N ALA A 409 7.35 10.92 9.81
CA ALA A 409 7.12 12.30 9.39
C ALA A 409 7.51 13.33 10.46
N ASP A 410 7.44 12.95 11.73
CA ASP A 410 7.68 13.82 12.87
C ASP A 410 9.13 13.69 13.39
N PHE A 411 9.94 12.81 12.80
CA PHE A 411 11.32 12.58 13.25
C PHE A 411 12.26 13.66 12.71
N PRO A 412 13.03 14.34 13.58
CA PRO A 412 13.82 15.51 13.19
C PRO A 412 15.00 15.18 12.26
N ASP A 413 15.42 13.92 12.23
CA ASP A 413 16.52 13.41 11.43
C ASP A 413 16.07 12.67 10.15
N ALA A 414 14.77 12.66 9.87
CA ALA A 414 14.22 12.24 8.59
C ALA A 414 14.09 13.42 7.62
N ILE A 415 14.37 13.20 6.33
CA ILE A 415 14.11 14.21 5.30
C ILE A 415 12.60 14.19 4.99
N ARG A 416 11.90 15.21 5.47
CA ARG A 416 10.45 15.37 5.30
C ARG A 416 10.11 15.83 3.88
N LEU A 417 9.57 14.92 3.07
CA LEU A 417 9.22 15.16 1.67
C LEU A 417 7.78 15.71 1.54
N GLY A 418 7.63 16.73 0.70
CA GLY A 418 6.33 17.29 0.34
C GLY A 418 5.48 16.34 -0.50
N THR A 419 4.17 16.42 -0.31
CA THR A 419 3.16 15.55 -0.93
C THR A 419 2.11 16.35 -1.72
N LYS A 420 2.50 17.52 -2.26
CA LYS A 420 1.57 18.47 -2.91
C LYS A 420 0.58 17.78 -3.87
N GLY A 421 -0.71 17.91 -3.61
CA GLY A 421 -1.76 17.33 -4.45
C GLY A 421 -2.06 15.83 -4.19
N ALA A 422 -1.38 15.19 -3.23
CA ALA A 422 -1.81 13.92 -2.65
C ALA A 422 -2.72 14.21 -1.44
N VAL A 423 -3.85 13.50 -1.34
CA VAL A 423 -4.79 13.61 -0.22
C VAL A 423 -5.27 12.20 0.15
N GLY A 424 -5.06 11.80 1.39
CA GLY A 424 -5.41 10.48 1.89
C GLY A 424 -4.33 9.43 1.68
N HIS A 425 -4.59 8.26 2.26
CA HIS A 425 -3.59 7.23 2.54
C HIS A 425 -2.97 6.55 1.32
N SER A 426 -3.64 6.54 0.16
CA SER A 426 -3.21 5.74 -1.00
C SER A 426 -2.68 6.57 -2.18
N GLU A 427 -2.61 7.89 -2.05
CA GLU A 427 -2.38 8.78 -3.19
C GLU A 427 -0.89 9.06 -3.49
N TYR A 428 0.06 8.54 -2.71
CA TYR A 428 1.50 8.86 -2.83
C TYR A 428 2.11 8.63 -4.22
N TYR A 429 1.62 7.65 -4.97
CA TYR A 429 2.11 7.29 -6.31
C TYR A 429 1.26 7.88 -7.44
N LYS A 430 0.24 8.69 -7.15
CA LYS A 430 -0.67 9.19 -8.17
C LYS A 430 0.03 10.14 -9.14
N LEU A 431 -0.16 9.88 -10.43
CA LEU A 431 0.39 10.70 -11.51
C LEU A 431 0.01 12.17 -11.34
N GLY A 432 1.02 13.04 -11.46
CA GLY A 432 0.85 14.49 -11.46
C GLY A 432 0.88 15.15 -10.09
N ASN A 433 0.94 14.39 -8.98
CA ASN A 433 1.17 14.98 -7.66
C ASN A 433 2.67 15.08 -7.32
N GLY A 434 2.98 15.97 -6.36
CA GLY A 434 4.33 16.20 -5.86
C GLY A 434 4.90 14.99 -5.12
N GLY A 435 4.04 14.12 -4.58
CA GLY A 435 4.45 12.90 -3.92
C GLY A 435 5.23 11.97 -4.86
N LEU A 436 4.63 11.59 -5.99
CA LEU A 436 5.29 10.79 -7.01
C LEU A 436 6.53 11.50 -7.59
N GLY A 437 6.46 12.83 -7.74
CA GLY A 437 7.60 13.65 -8.15
C GLY A 437 8.82 13.47 -7.25
N ASN A 438 8.64 13.58 -5.94
CA ASN A 438 9.69 13.33 -4.96
C ASN A 438 10.16 11.88 -4.94
N LEU A 439 9.25 10.90 -5.01
CA LEU A 439 9.63 9.49 -5.07
C LEU A 439 10.55 9.18 -6.26
N ARG A 440 10.25 9.75 -7.44
CA ARG A 440 11.09 9.63 -8.64
C ARG A 440 12.47 10.25 -8.44
N ARG A 441 12.55 11.43 -7.83
CA ARG A 441 13.83 12.10 -7.52
C ARG A 441 14.67 11.30 -6.53
N VAL A 442 14.08 10.80 -5.44
CA VAL A 442 14.77 9.91 -4.49
C VAL A 442 15.27 8.65 -5.21
N PHE A 443 14.43 8.03 -6.04
CA PHE A 443 14.81 6.86 -6.82
C PHE A 443 15.97 7.13 -7.78
N ALA A 444 16.00 8.29 -8.44
CA ALA A 444 17.08 8.72 -9.33
C ALA A 444 18.32 9.27 -8.61
N GLY A 445 18.25 9.53 -7.30
CA GLY A 445 19.32 10.18 -6.53
C GLY A 445 19.42 11.69 -6.78
N GLU A 446 18.38 12.31 -7.29
CA GLU A 446 18.27 13.77 -7.57
C GLU A 446 17.87 14.53 -6.28
N ASN A 447 18.67 14.35 -5.23
CA ASN A 447 18.35 14.85 -3.89
C ASN A 447 18.29 16.40 -3.80
N ASP A 448 19.00 17.09 -4.70
CA ASP A 448 19.03 18.55 -4.82
C ASP A 448 17.72 19.14 -5.37
N GLN A 449 16.87 18.31 -5.98
CA GLN A 449 15.59 18.71 -6.57
C GLN A 449 14.39 18.37 -5.67
N LEU A 450 14.62 17.82 -4.48
CA LEU A 450 13.55 17.41 -3.58
C LEU A 450 12.73 18.61 -3.11
N GLU A 451 11.42 18.45 -3.14
CA GLU A 451 10.49 19.39 -2.52
C GLU A 451 10.24 18.90 -1.09
N THR A 452 10.79 19.59 -0.09
CA THR A 452 10.59 19.27 1.32
C THR A 452 9.46 20.11 1.94
N THR A 453 8.96 19.68 3.09
CA THR A 453 7.97 20.43 3.88
C THR A 453 8.34 20.36 5.36
N ASP A 454 7.93 21.35 6.13
CA ASP A 454 8.04 21.43 7.59
C ASP A 454 6.65 21.64 8.24
N THR A 455 5.58 21.35 7.47
CA THR A 455 4.20 21.45 7.91
C THR A 455 3.92 20.63 9.17
N THR A 456 3.26 21.28 10.11
CA THR A 456 2.70 20.63 11.30
C THR A 456 1.46 19.78 10.96
N LEU A 457 1.08 18.88 11.87
CA LEU A 457 -0.12 18.04 11.73
C LEU A 457 -1.39 18.84 11.43
N ASP A 458 -1.61 19.95 12.15
CA ASP A 458 -2.83 20.75 11.99
C ASP A 458 -2.80 21.71 10.79
N GLU A 459 -1.61 22.01 10.25
CA GLU A 459 -1.49 22.67 8.95
C GLU A 459 -1.84 21.72 7.80
N GLU A 460 -1.50 20.44 7.95
CA GLU A 460 -1.89 19.37 7.01
C GLU A 460 -3.39 19.06 7.13
N MET A 461 -3.91 18.92 8.36
CA MET A 461 -5.32 18.66 8.63
C MET A 461 -5.68 19.08 10.07
N ILE A 462 -6.52 20.11 10.21
CA ILE A 462 -7.00 20.55 11.54
C ILE A 462 -7.72 19.41 12.25
N GLY A 463 -7.30 19.07 13.47
CA GLY A 463 -7.88 17.99 14.23
C GLY A 463 -7.05 16.71 14.19
N ALA A 464 -6.01 16.64 13.36
CA ALA A 464 -5.10 15.49 13.33
C ALA A 464 -4.39 15.30 14.67
N THR A 465 -4.00 16.39 15.34
CA THR A 465 -3.43 16.34 16.70
C THR A 465 -4.43 15.78 17.71
N GLU A 466 -5.70 16.17 17.62
CA GLU A 466 -6.77 15.66 18.48
C GLU A 466 -7.09 14.19 18.19
N VAL A 467 -7.02 13.74 16.92
CA VAL A 467 -7.19 12.32 16.56
C VAL A 467 -6.09 11.51 17.23
N ARG A 468 -4.84 11.97 17.15
CA ARG A 468 -3.71 11.33 17.82
C ARG A 468 -3.88 11.31 19.34
N SER A 469 -4.38 12.39 19.93
CA SER A 469 -4.64 12.49 21.36
C SER A 469 -5.71 11.49 21.82
N LEU A 470 -6.80 11.35 21.04
CA LEU A 470 -7.85 10.36 21.29
C LEU A 470 -7.31 8.92 21.24
N VAL A 471 -6.47 8.60 20.25
CA VAL A 471 -5.84 7.28 20.15
C VAL A 471 -4.92 7.03 21.33
N GLY A 472 -4.11 8.03 21.72
CA GLY A 472 -3.26 7.96 22.92
C GLY A 472 -4.06 7.69 24.20
N PHE A 473 -5.17 8.41 24.41
CA PHE A 473 -6.08 8.22 25.54
C PHE A 473 -6.56 6.76 25.67
N LEU A 474 -6.88 6.11 24.54
CA LEU A 474 -7.27 4.70 24.50
C LEU A 474 -6.08 3.76 24.75
N GLN A 475 -4.94 4.00 24.11
CA GLN A 475 -3.73 3.18 24.26
C GLN A 475 -3.17 3.20 25.69
N GLU A 476 -3.36 4.28 26.45
CA GLU A 476 -2.96 4.37 27.86
C GLU A 476 -3.81 3.47 28.78
N ARG A 477 -5.05 3.15 28.39
CA ARG A 477 -6.03 2.43 29.22
C ARG A 477 -6.21 0.98 28.78
N LEU A 478 -5.87 0.67 27.55
CA LEU A 478 -6.13 -0.61 26.91
C LEU A 478 -4.82 -1.32 26.59
N THR A 479 -4.84 -2.65 26.72
CA THR A 479 -3.72 -3.48 26.26
C THR A 479 -3.61 -3.45 24.74
N PRO A 480 -2.44 -3.76 24.14
CA PRO A 480 -2.29 -3.85 22.68
C PRO A 480 -3.34 -4.75 22.02
N ASP A 481 -3.67 -5.89 22.64
CA ASP A 481 -4.69 -6.83 22.13
C ASP A 481 -6.12 -6.26 22.21
N GLU A 482 -6.40 -5.38 23.16
CA GLU A 482 -7.68 -4.67 23.27
C GLU A 482 -7.80 -3.55 22.24
N VAL A 483 -6.72 -2.79 22.05
CA VAL A 483 -6.64 -1.80 20.97
C VAL A 483 -6.80 -2.48 19.61
N ALA A 484 -6.19 -3.66 19.42
CA ALA A 484 -6.33 -4.45 18.21
C ALA A 484 -7.78 -4.82 17.91
N ARG A 485 -8.52 -5.28 18.92
CA ARG A 485 -9.96 -5.61 18.79
C ARG A 485 -10.82 -4.41 18.44
N LEU A 486 -10.47 -3.22 18.95
CA LEU A 486 -11.19 -1.98 18.65
C LEU A 486 -10.84 -1.36 17.30
N GLY A 487 -9.68 -1.69 16.71
CA GLY A 487 -9.18 -1.04 15.49
C GLY A 487 -10.18 -0.99 14.35
N GLY A 488 -10.89 -2.10 14.11
CA GLY A 488 -11.92 -2.19 13.07
C GLY A 488 -13.10 -1.24 13.29
N ASP A 489 -13.38 -0.86 14.54
CA ASP A 489 -14.47 0.05 14.92
C ASP A 489 -14.00 1.51 15.01
N ILE A 490 -12.75 1.73 15.42
CA ILE A 490 -12.15 3.07 15.58
C ILE A 490 -11.75 3.66 14.23
N ASP A 491 -11.22 2.86 13.30
CA ASP A 491 -10.74 3.33 12.00
C ASP A 491 -11.83 4.10 11.22
N PRO A 492 -13.09 3.61 11.11
CA PRO A 492 -14.18 4.37 10.49
C PRO A 492 -14.51 5.69 11.18
N ILE A 493 -14.37 5.75 12.52
CA ILE A 493 -14.63 6.95 13.32
C ILE A 493 -13.53 7.98 13.06
N ALA A 494 -12.27 7.57 13.17
CA ALA A 494 -11.12 8.43 12.86
C ALA A 494 -11.18 8.92 11.41
N GLN A 495 -11.53 8.06 10.45
CA GLN A 495 -11.73 8.44 9.05
C GLN A 495 -12.93 9.38 8.87
N GLY A 496 -14.01 9.20 9.63
CA GLY A 496 -15.17 10.09 9.65
C GLY A 496 -14.78 11.50 10.08
N ILE A 497 -14.02 11.61 11.17
CA ILE A 497 -13.46 12.87 11.68
C ILE A 497 -12.54 13.51 10.65
N VAL A 498 -11.58 12.73 10.12
CA VAL A 498 -10.56 13.25 9.20
C VAL A 498 -11.16 13.76 7.89
N SER A 499 -12.18 13.07 7.39
CA SER A 499 -12.90 13.48 6.17
C SER A 499 -13.93 14.59 6.40
N GLY A 500 -14.09 15.09 7.63
CA GLY A 500 -15.10 16.08 8.00
C GLY A 500 -16.54 15.58 7.90
N ARG A 501 -16.75 14.26 7.71
CA ARG A 501 -18.08 13.64 7.69
C ARG A 501 -18.68 13.47 9.08
N MET A 502 -17.86 13.57 10.12
CA MET A 502 -18.21 13.42 11.52
C MET A 502 -17.50 14.50 12.33
N GLY A 503 -18.20 15.17 13.25
CA GLY A 503 -17.54 16.02 14.25
C GLY A 503 -16.96 15.19 15.39
N PHE A 504 -15.97 15.70 16.12
CA PHE A 504 -15.42 14.99 17.29
C PHE A 504 -16.52 14.63 18.30
N THR A 505 -17.49 15.52 18.56
CA THR A 505 -18.62 15.23 19.46
C THR A 505 -19.45 14.02 19.03
N ASP A 506 -19.57 13.79 17.72
CA ASP A 506 -20.35 12.69 17.17
C ASP A 506 -19.63 11.35 17.33
N ALA A 507 -18.32 11.35 17.60
CA ALA A 507 -17.51 10.16 17.82
C ALA A 507 -17.81 9.46 19.15
N ALA A 508 -18.30 10.19 20.16
CA ALA A 508 -18.48 9.65 21.51
C ALA A 508 -19.49 8.48 21.55
N GLY A 509 -20.59 8.57 20.79
CA GLY A 509 -21.61 7.53 20.71
C GLY A 509 -21.07 6.22 20.12
N PRO A 510 -20.52 6.24 18.88
CA PRO A 510 -19.89 5.08 18.28
C PRO A 510 -18.75 4.48 19.11
N LEU A 511 -17.87 5.30 19.70
CA LEU A 511 -16.80 4.81 20.58
C LEU A 511 -17.36 4.12 21.82
N TYR A 512 -18.40 4.69 22.44
CA TYR A 512 -19.08 4.05 23.58
C TYR A 512 -19.68 2.69 23.20
N VAL A 513 -20.33 2.59 22.04
CA VAL A 513 -20.90 1.32 21.56
C VAL A 513 -19.80 0.29 21.34
N SER A 514 -18.71 0.66 20.67
CA SER A 514 -17.58 -0.26 20.45
C SER A 514 -16.95 -0.69 21.78
N LEU A 515 -16.61 0.23 22.68
CA LEU A 515 -16.07 -0.10 24.01
C LEU A 515 -17.01 -1.01 24.81
N LYS A 516 -18.33 -0.82 24.67
CA LYS A 516 -19.32 -1.68 25.30
C LYS A 516 -19.33 -3.07 24.69
N ASP A 517 -19.35 -3.18 23.37
CA ASP A 517 -19.45 -4.46 22.65
C ASP A 517 -18.21 -5.34 22.86
N HIS A 518 -17.06 -4.73 23.19
CA HIS A 518 -15.81 -5.43 23.55
C HIS A 518 -15.58 -5.57 25.06
N ASP A 519 -16.56 -5.23 25.91
CA ASP A 519 -16.48 -5.30 27.38
C ASP A 519 -15.33 -4.46 27.99
N LEU A 520 -15.12 -3.23 27.50
CA LEU A 520 -14.01 -2.33 27.89
C LEU A 520 -14.45 -1.05 28.64
N LEU A 521 -15.74 -0.93 29.00
CA LEU A 521 -16.27 0.25 29.70
C LEU A 521 -15.78 0.39 31.16
N ASP A 522 -15.22 -0.67 31.74
CA ASP A 522 -14.57 -0.62 33.04
C ASP A 522 -13.20 0.07 32.98
N LYS A 523 -12.48 -0.12 31.87
CA LYS A 523 -11.17 0.50 31.59
C LYS A 523 -11.28 1.90 31.00
N VAL A 524 -12.34 2.16 30.25
CA VAL A 524 -12.65 3.47 29.68
C VAL A 524 -14.06 3.88 30.13
N PRO A 525 -14.19 4.47 31.33
CA PRO A 525 -15.48 4.86 31.86
C PRO A 525 -16.20 5.86 30.93
N PRO A 526 -17.54 5.74 30.73
CA PRO A 526 -18.27 6.64 29.84
C PRO A 526 -18.05 8.12 30.16
N SER A 527 -18.02 8.50 31.44
CA SER A 527 -17.78 9.88 31.85
C SER A 527 -16.41 10.41 31.42
N GLU A 528 -15.37 9.58 31.48
CA GLU A 528 -14.03 9.96 31.01
C GLU A 528 -14.01 10.08 29.49
N LEU A 529 -14.59 9.11 28.77
CA LEU A 529 -14.69 9.15 27.31
C LEU A 529 -15.43 10.42 26.83
N PHE A 530 -16.61 10.71 27.40
CA PHE A 530 -17.38 11.90 27.02
C PHE A 530 -16.63 13.18 27.35
N SER A 531 -15.95 13.24 28.50
CA SER A 531 -15.13 14.39 28.89
C SER A 531 -13.98 14.61 27.90
N GLU A 532 -13.25 13.55 27.55
CA GLU A 532 -12.12 13.60 26.62
C GLU A 532 -12.59 14.06 25.24
N VAL A 533 -13.60 13.40 24.67
CA VAL A 533 -14.13 13.76 23.35
C VAL A 533 -14.65 15.21 23.31
N THR A 534 -15.29 15.69 24.38
CA THR A 534 -15.77 17.07 24.47
C THR A 534 -14.61 18.08 24.54
N SER A 535 -13.55 17.74 25.28
CA SER A 535 -12.32 18.54 25.35
C SER A 535 -11.68 18.66 23.96
N LEU A 536 -11.44 17.52 23.30
CA LEU A 536 -10.86 17.47 21.96
C LEU A 536 -11.72 18.22 20.93
N ALA A 537 -13.04 18.07 20.97
CA ALA A 537 -13.95 18.82 20.09
C ALA A 537 -13.84 20.34 20.28
N SER A 538 -13.68 20.79 21.53
CA SER A 538 -13.49 22.21 21.85
C SER A 538 -12.18 22.74 21.28
N ASP A 539 -11.12 21.92 21.29
CA ASP A 539 -9.80 22.27 20.78
C ASP A 539 -9.82 22.41 19.26
N VAL A 540 -10.46 21.48 18.56
CA VAL A 540 -10.70 21.59 17.11
C VAL A 540 -11.49 22.85 16.77
N ALA A 541 -12.58 23.14 17.49
CA ALA A 541 -13.40 24.33 17.26
C ALA A 541 -12.60 25.64 17.47
N ALA A 542 -11.68 25.66 18.44
CA ALA A 542 -10.79 26.78 18.67
C ALA A 542 -9.82 26.96 17.50
N LYS A 543 -9.19 25.87 17.02
CA LYS A 543 -8.28 25.89 15.86
C LYS A 543 -8.98 26.36 14.59
N GLU A 544 -10.20 25.87 14.33
CA GLU A 544 -11.01 26.33 13.21
C GLU A 544 -11.33 27.82 13.30
N THR A 545 -11.69 28.29 14.49
CA THR A 545 -11.97 29.71 14.75
C THR A 545 -10.73 30.56 14.46
N ASN A 546 -9.57 30.14 14.96
CA ASN A 546 -8.29 30.80 14.70
C ASN A 546 -8.02 30.88 13.19
N LYS A 547 -8.12 29.75 12.47
CA LYS A 547 -7.90 29.69 11.03
C LYS A 547 -8.87 30.59 10.25
N ARG A 548 -10.16 30.60 10.58
CA ARG A 548 -11.16 31.48 9.94
C ARG A 548 -10.86 32.96 10.19
N MET A 549 -10.43 33.32 11.40
CA MET A 549 -10.06 34.69 11.76
C MET A 549 -8.81 35.17 11.00
N LEU A 550 -7.78 34.33 10.92
CA LEU A 550 -6.56 34.59 10.14
C LEU A 550 -6.88 34.74 8.64
N ALA A 551 -7.71 33.84 8.09
CA ALA A 551 -8.17 33.92 6.69
C ALA A 551 -8.98 35.21 6.41
N GLY A 552 -9.67 35.74 7.42
CA GLY A 552 -10.36 37.03 7.38
C GLY A 552 -9.45 38.26 7.55
N GLY A 553 -8.13 38.07 7.65
CA GLY A 553 -7.15 39.16 7.79
C GLY A 553 -6.95 39.66 9.23
N SER A 554 -7.40 38.90 10.24
CA SER A 554 -7.12 39.23 11.65
C SER A 554 -5.63 39.05 11.97
N SER A 555 -5.09 39.83 12.92
CA SER A 555 -3.76 39.54 13.46
C SER A 555 -3.78 38.23 14.24
N GLU A 556 -2.64 37.56 14.28
CA GLU A 556 -2.47 36.28 14.99
C GLU A 556 -2.86 36.37 16.47
N GLU A 557 -2.42 37.42 17.17
CA GLU A 557 -2.80 37.70 18.56
C GLU A 557 -4.32 37.76 18.76
N LYS A 558 -5.04 38.43 17.85
CA LYS A 558 -6.51 38.52 17.90
C LYS A 558 -7.12 37.15 17.63
N ALA A 559 -6.67 36.46 16.60
CA ALA A 559 -7.20 35.16 16.23
C ALA A 559 -7.04 34.13 17.37
N ILE A 560 -5.88 34.12 18.04
CA ILE A 560 -5.62 33.31 19.24
C ILE A 560 -6.57 33.69 20.38
N LEU A 561 -6.74 35.00 20.67
CA LEU A 561 -7.61 35.46 21.74
C LEU A 561 -9.08 35.06 21.51
N TYR A 562 -9.60 35.24 20.28
CA TYR A 562 -10.97 34.84 19.92
C TYR A 562 -11.16 33.31 19.95
N ALA A 563 -10.16 32.55 19.50
CA ALA A 563 -10.18 31.08 19.60
C ALA A 563 -10.19 30.60 21.06
N GLY A 564 -9.36 31.19 21.92
CA GLY A 564 -9.34 30.90 23.35
C GLY A 564 -10.67 31.24 24.03
N ALA A 565 -11.33 32.32 23.61
CA ALA A 565 -12.66 32.68 24.08
C ALA A 565 -13.73 31.66 23.70
N ALA A 566 -13.72 31.23 22.44
CA ALA A 566 -14.65 30.22 21.93
C ALA A 566 -14.48 28.89 22.69
N LYS A 567 -13.23 28.48 22.96
CA LYS A 567 -12.89 27.31 23.78
C LYS A 567 -13.37 27.44 25.22
N ALA A 568 -13.16 28.58 25.87
CA ALA A 568 -13.66 28.78 27.23
C ALA A 568 -15.19 28.80 27.28
N ALA A 569 -15.85 29.39 26.27
CA ALA A 569 -17.29 29.39 26.17
C ALA A 569 -17.88 27.98 26.00
N SER A 570 -17.22 27.08 25.26
CA SER A 570 -17.67 25.69 25.12
C SER A 570 -17.58 24.89 26.43
N TRP A 571 -16.74 25.32 27.38
CA TRP A 571 -16.69 24.77 28.74
C TRP A 571 -17.70 25.41 29.70
N GLY A 572 -18.61 26.26 29.21
CA GLY A 572 -19.58 26.96 30.06
C GLY A 572 -19.01 28.17 30.82
N LEU A 573 -17.78 28.61 30.49
CA LEU A 573 -17.13 29.78 31.10
C LEU A 573 -17.39 31.07 30.30
N ALA A 574 -18.41 31.09 29.44
CA ALA A 574 -18.67 32.15 28.48
C ALA A 574 -18.83 33.54 29.14
N GLU A 575 -19.40 33.61 30.34
CA GLU A 575 -19.57 34.87 31.10
C GLU A 575 -18.24 35.44 31.64
N VAL A 576 -17.23 34.60 31.87
CA VAL A 576 -15.91 35.01 32.40
C VAL A 576 -15.02 35.61 31.30
N VAL A 577 -15.17 35.16 30.05
CA VAL A 577 -14.22 35.46 28.96
C VAL A 577 -14.74 36.50 27.95
N THR A 578 -16.06 36.69 27.85
CA THR A 578 -16.65 37.68 26.93
C THR A 578 -16.42 39.14 27.35
N GLN A 579 -16.37 39.44 28.65
CA GLN A 579 -16.14 40.80 29.16
C GLN A 579 -14.73 41.37 28.84
N PRO A 580 -13.61 40.65 29.08
CA PRO A 580 -12.27 41.14 28.76
C PRO A 580 -12.04 41.39 27.26
N LEU A 581 -12.70 40.61 26.41
CA LEU A 581 -12.55 40.65 24.95
C LEU A 581 -13.26 41.82 24.29
N GLU A 582 -14.46 42.19 24.78
CA GLU A 582 -15.12 43.43 24.35
C GLU A 582 -14.32 44.68 24.74
N VAL A 583 -13.59 44.62 25.86
CA VAL A 583 -12.72 45.70 26.36
C VAL A 583 -11.42 45.79 25.54
N ALA A 584 -10.80 44.66 25.20
CA ALA A 584 -9.61 44.60 24.35
C ALA A 584 -9.88 45.02 22.89
N ALA A 585 -11.06 44.65 22.35
CA ALA A 585 -11.46 44.99 20.99
C ALA A 585 -11.83 46.48 20.80
N LYS A 586 -12.16 47.20 21.88
CA LYS A 586 -12.64 48.60 21.82
C LYS A 586 -11.58 49.67 22.07
N GLY A 587 -10.30 49.36 22.30
CA GLY A 587 -9.32 50.44 22.38
C GLY A 587 -7.86 50.06 22.58
N THR A 588 -7.00 50.75 21.83
CA THR A 588 -5.54 50.86 22.01
C THR A 588 -5.11 51.31 23.41
N ARG A 589 -6.05 51.75 24.25
CA ARG A 589 -5.84 52.13 25.65
C ARG A 589 -5.94 50.95 26.64
N ALA A 590 -6.67 49.89 26.30
CA ALA A 590 -6.85 48.72 27.15
C ALA A 590 -5.60 47.83 27.17
N VAL A 591 -4.84 47.77 26.07
CA VAL A 591 -3.56 47.06 25.99
C VAL A 591 -2.55 47.64 26.98
N ASN A 592 -2.45 48.98 27.08
CA ASN A 592 -1.56 49.63 28.07
C ASN A 592 -1.98 49.39 29.52
N ASN A 593 -3.29 49.26 29.80
CA ASN A 593 -3.79 48.95 31.13
C ASN A 593 -3.58 47.47 31.49
N TRP A 594 -3.64 46.56 30.51
CA TRP A 594 -3.31 45.15 30.71
C TRP A 594 -1.82 44.91 30.87
N THR A 595 -0.97 45.67 30.16
CA THR A 595 0.49 45.66 30.40
C THR A 595 0.81 46.19 31.81
N GLN A 596 0.12 47.24 32.29
CA GLN A 596 0.24 47.70 33.68
C GLN A 596 -0.31 46.70 34.71
N PHE A 597 -1.38 45.98 34.39
CA PHE A 597 -1.93 44.92 35.25
C PHE A 597 -0.99 43.70 35.32
N ALA A 598 -0.37 43.34 34.21
CA ALA A 598 0.67 42.32 34.13
C ALA A 598 1.97 42.76 34.85
N GLU A 599 2.34 44.04 34.80
CA GLU A 599 3.46 44.62 35.56
C GLU A 599 3.20 44.61 37.09
N VAL A 600 1.98 44.92 37.54
CA VAL A 600 1.59 44.84 38.96
C VAL A 600 1.55 43.39 39.48
N LEU A 601 1.15 42.43 38.64
CA LEU A 601 1.22 41.00 38.96
C LEU A 601 2.66 40.47 38.95
N ALA A 602 3.55 41.04 38.14
CA ALA A 602 4.95 40.65 38.05
C ALA A 602 5.82 41.18 39.21
N GLU A 603 5.41 42.27 39.89
CA GLU A 603 6.18 42.88 40.99
C GLU A 603 5.80 42.39 42.40
N GLY A 604 4.76 41.56 42.56
CA GLY A 604 4.57 40.73 43.76
C GLY A 604 4.36 41.46 45.10
N ASP A 605 3.99 42.74 45.13
CA ASP A 605 3.76 43.49 46.39
C ASP A 605 2.32 44.00 46.51
N LEU A 606 1.44 43.13 47.03
CA LEU A 606 0.03 43.41 47.32
C LEU A 606 -0.12 44.12 48.66
N ASN A 607 0.30 45.39 48.77
CA ASN A 607 -0.02 46.21 49.93
C ASN A 607 -1.31 47.04 49.70
N THR A 608 -2.24 46.93 50.65
CA THR A 608 -3.68 47.20 50.49
C THR A 608 -4.07 48.69 50.47
N GLU A 609 -3.17 49.62 50.84
CA GLU A 609 -3.48 51.05 50.87
C GLU A 609 -3.37 51.76 49.51
N THR A 610 -2.43 51.36 48.66
CA THR A 610 -2.29 51.89 47.28
C THR A 610 -3.47 51.42 46.42
N TRP A 611 -3.92 50.19 46.65
CA TRP A 611 -5.11 49.57 46.06
C TRP A 611 -6.39 50.36 46.36
N LYS A 612 -6.59 50.78 47.62
CA LYS A 612 -7.78 51.55 48.03
C LYS A 612 -7.85 52.96 47.44
N LYS A 613 -6.72 53.63 47.25
CA LYS A 613 -6.69 54.97 46.63
C LYS A 613 -6.99 54.97 45.13
N SER A 614 -6.73 53.87 44.44
CA SER A 614 -7.11 53.69 43.03
C SER A 614 -8.60 53.36 42.86
N LEU A 615 -9.19 52.67 43.85
CA LEU A 615 -10.63 52.35 43.91
C LEU A 615 -11.53 53.59 44.08
N ASP A 616 -11.11 54.59 44.86
CA ASP A 616 -11.90 55.82 45.07
C ASP A 616 -12.04 56.71 43.83
N LYS A 617 -11.33 56.42 42.73
CA LYS A 617 -11.26 57.29 41.55
C LYS A 617 -11.93 56.77 40.28
N GLY A 618 -12.63 55.63 40.28
CA GLY A 618 -13.49 55.38 39.13
C GLY A 618 -14.13 54.01 38.98
N SER A 619 -15.43 54.10 38.71
CA SER A 619 -16.30 53.14 38.03
C SER A 619 -16.92 52.04 38.89
N ASP A 620 -18.25 52.12 38.98
CA ASP A 620 -19.17 51.09 39.47
C ASP A 620 -18.91 49.68 38.85
N ALA A 621 -18.14 49.60 37.77
CA ALA A 621 -17.70 48.35 37.16
C ALA A 621 -16.74 47.53 38.05
N VAL A 622 -15.89 48.17 38.88
CA VAL A 622 -14.92 47.45 39.73
C VAL A 622 -15.61 46.80 40.92
N THR A 623 -16.61 47.47 41.50
CA THR A 623 -17.46 46.91 42.57
C THR A 623 -18.28 45.73 42.05
N ALA A 624 -18.79 45.82 40.82
CA ALA A 624 -19.52 44.71 40.18
C ALA A 624 -18.62 43.49 39.89
N THR A 625 -17.34 43.69 39.57
CA THR A 625 -16.37 42.59 39.38
C THR A 625 -15.95 41.95 40.70
N ILE A 626 -15.85 42.72 41.79
CA ILE A 626 -15.54 42.20 43.14
C ILE A 626 -16.69 41.35 43.69
N ASP A 627 -17.94 41.77 43.51
CA ASP A 627 -19.11 40.98 43.93
C ASP A 627 -19.26 39.67 43.11
N LEU A 628 -18.75 39.65 41.86
CA LEU A 628 -18.75 38.47 40.99
C LEU A 628 -17.67 37.43 41.37
N LEU A 629 -16.56 37.87 41.97
CA LEU A 629 -15.40 37.02 42.32
C LEU A 629 -15.40 36.53 43.77
N ASN A 630 -16.26 37.06 44.64
CA ASN A 630 -16.31 36.72 46.07
C ASN A 630 -16.66 35.25 46.45
N PRO A 631 -17.15 34.36 45.56
CA PRO A 631 -17.27 32.93 45.86
C PRO A 631 -16.07 32.05 45.44
N PHE A 632 -15.02 32.63 44.83
CA PHE A 632 -13.76 31.95 44.52
C PHE A 632 -12.62 32.52 45.35
#